data_AF-A0A920VR31-F1
#
_entry.id   AF-A0A920VR31-F1
#
_cell.length_a   1.000
_cell.length_b   1.000
_cell.length_c   1.000
_cell.angle_alpha   90.00
_cell.angle_beta   90.00
_cell.angle_gamma   90.00
#
_symmetry.space_group_name_H-M   'P 1'
#
loop_
_entity.id
_entity.type
_entity.pdbx_description
1 polymer ?
#
loop_
_entity_poly.entity_id
_entity_poly.type
_entity_poly.pdbx_seq_one_letter_code
_entity_poly.pdbx_strand_id
1 'polypeptide(L)' 'MSQYPGIKPAIAQTTSPGWPNNLDDNGNPVRSRVLQTGKFNSPHGIATDNEGKTYIRAIWLIGGRFTKLVKSR' A
#
# COMPACT_ATOMS: atom_id res chain seq x y z
N MET A 1 12.99 -23.05 -17.75
CA MET A 1 11.98 -22.24 -17.03
C MET A 1 12.07 -20.82 -17.56
N SER A 2 11.09 -20.42 -18.38
CA SER A 2 11.13 -19.21 -19.21
C SER A 2 10.97 -17.94 -18.36
N GLN A 3 11.97 -17.06 -18.40
CA GLN A 3 11.90 -15.70 -17.84
C GLN A 3 11.10 -14.83 -18.82
N TYR A 4 9.93 -14.34 -18.39
CA TYR A 4 9.15 -13.37 -19.15
C TYR A 4 9.87 -12.01 -19.21
N PRO A 5 10.17 -11.47 -20.40
CA PRO A 5 10.69 -10.12 -20.54
C PRO A 5 9.52 -9.13 -20.60
N GLY A 6 9.59 -8.02 -19.85
CA GLY A 6 8.80 -6.82 -20.17
C GLY A 6 7.84 -6.27 -19.13
N ILE A 7 7.65 -6.91 -17.97
CA ILE A 7 7.02 -6.25 -16.82
C ILE A 7 8.09 -6.06 -15.78
N LYS A 8 8.64 -4.84 -15.65
CA LYS A 8 9.35 -4.47 -14.43
C LYS A 8 8.31 -4.61 -13.32
N PRO A 9 8.42 -5.57 -12.38
CA PRO A 9 7.54 -5.52 -11.24
C PRO A 9 7.77 -4.15 -10.59
N ALA A 10 6.71 -3.41 -10.30
CA ALA A 10 6.79 -2.28 -9.40
C ALA A 10 7.09 -2.83 -7.99
N ILE A 11 8.29 -3.37 -7.80
CA ILE A 11 8.91 -3.61 -6.49
C ILE A 11 9.30 -2.24 -5.93
N ALA A 12 8.31 -1.38 -5.68
CA ALA A 12 8.47 -0.18 -4.87
C ALA A 12 8.39 -0.55 -3.37
N GLN A 13 9.04 -1.65 -2.99
CA GLN A 13 8.85 -2.29 -1.70
C GLN A 13 10.06 -3.17 -1.41
N THR A 14 11.06 -2.66 -0.69
CA THR A 14 11.96 -3.48 0.16
C THR A 14 13.06 -2.70 0.88
N THR A 15 13.40 -1.46 0.53
CA THR A 15 14.58 -0.80 1.12
C THR A 15 14.32 0.08 2.34
N SER A 16 13.07 0.27 2.78
CA SER A 16 12.77 1.07 3.98
C SER A 16 12.63 0.18 5.23
N PRO A 17 13.48 0.37 6.26
CA PRO A 17 13.33 -0.29 7.55
C PRO A 17 11.93 -0.07 8.14
N GLY A 18 11.31 -1.15 8.62
CA GLY A 18 9.98 -1.12 9.24
C GLY A 18 8.79 -1.13 8.27
N TRP A 19 9.02 -1.27 6.96
CA TRP A 19 7.95 -1.31 5.96
C TRP A 19 6.86 -2.36 6.33
N PRO A 20 5.55 -2.05 6.22
CA PRO A 20 4.91 -0.86 5.62
C PRO A 20 4.79 0.37 6.52
N ASN A 21 5.35 0.27 7.72
CA ASN A 21 5.43 1.30 8.74
C ASN A 21 6.81 1.97 8.69
N ASN A 22 7.11 2.81 9.67
CA ASN A 22 8.47 3.31 9.91
C ASN A 22 9.00 2.72 11.22
N LEU A 23 10.31 2.88 11.47
CA LEU A 23 10.89 2.63 12.79
C LEU A 23 11.19 3.98 13.48
N ASP A 24 11.10 4.01 14.80
CA ASP A 24 11.68 5.07 15.61
C ASP A 24 13.20 4.84 15.83
N ASP A 25 13.84 5.73 16.58
CA ASP A 25 15.29 5.67 16.86
C ASP A 25 15.68 4.42 17.69
N ASN A 26 14.70 3.79 18.36
CA ASN A 26 14.88 2.56 19.13
C ASN A 26 14.55 1.30 18.32
N GLY A 27 14.17 1.45 17.05
CA GLY A 27 13.79 0.33 16.18
C GLY A 27 12.35 -0.16 16.38
N ASN A 28 11.50 0.56 17.10
CA ASN A 28 10.10 0.17 17.29
C ASN A 28 9.25 0.58 16.07
N PRO A 29 8.30 -0.26 15.64
CA PRO A 29 7.35 0.10 14.58
C PRO A 29 6.45 1.27 14.98
N VAL A 30 6.44 2.32 14.14
CA VAL A 30 5.58 3.50 14.28
C VAL A 30 4.82 3.76 12.99
N ARG A 31 3.72 4.53 13.08
CA ARG A 31 2.88 4.88 11.92
C ARG A 31 3.72 5.40 10.74
N SER A 32 3.38 4.92 9.54
CA SER A 32 4.04 5.33 8.31
C SER A 32 3.91 6.85 8.08
N ARG A 33 5.04 7.51 7.86
CA ARG A 33 5.19 8.93 7.53
C ARG A 33 5.22 9.20 6.02
N VAL A 34 5.29 8.14 5.20
CA VAL A 34 5.49 8.21 3.74
C VAL A 34 4.21 7.98 2.93
N LEU A 35 3.04 8.05 3.58
CA LEU A 35 1.75 7.87 2.91
C LEU A 35 1.47 9.06 1.98
N GLN A 36 1.29 8.77 0.70
CA GLN A 36 0.97 9.79 -0.32
C GLN A 36 -0.42 9.54 -0.93
N THR A 37 -1.09 10.63 -1.32
CA THR A 37 -2.31 10.57 -2.14
C THR A 37 -1.97 9.97 -3.51
N GLY A 38 -2.86 9.11 -4.03
CA GLY A 38 -2.66 8.44 -5.32
C GLY A 38 -1.67 7.27 -5.32
N LYS A 39 -1.02 6.96 -4.19
CA LYS A 39 -0.12 5.79 -4.06
C LYS A 39 -0.65 4.82 -3.01
N PHE A 40 -0.59 3.53 -3.33
CA PHE A 40 -0.86 2.47 -2.38
C PHE A 40 0.35 2.21 -1.49
N ASN A 41 0.09 1.78 -0.25
CA ASN A 41 1.08 1.24 0.66
C ASN A 41 0.53 -0.07 1.24
N SER A 42 1.17 -1.20 0.91
CA SER A 42 0.74 -2.55 1.33
C SER A 42 -0.75 -2.85 1.04
N PRO A 43 -1.23 -2.70 -0.22
CA PRO A 43 -2.60 -3.05 -0.54
C PRO A 43 -2.77 -4.57 -0.46
N HIS A 44 -3.58 -5.05 0.47
CA HIS A 44 -3.83 -6.49 0.68
C HIS A 44 -5.31 -6.86 0.62
N GLY A 45 -6.16 -5.90 0.31
CA GLY A 45 -7.55 -6.22 0.06
C GLY A 45 -8.32 -5.15 -0.65
N ILE A 46 -9.43 -5.61 -1.21
CA ILE A 46 -10.35 -4.85 -2.03
C ILE A 46 -11.77 -5.20 -1.58
N ALA A 47 -12.66 -4.21 -1.64
CA ALA A 47 -14.09 -4.37 -1.43
C ALA A 47 -14.85 -3.38 -2.31
N THR A 48 -16.11 -3.68 -2.59
CA THR A 48 -17.03 -2.79 -3.31
C THR A 48 -18.26 -2.53 -2.46
N ASP A 49 -18.84 -1.33 -2.56
CA ASP A 49 -20.17 -1.06 -2.00
C ASP A 49 -21.29 -1.43 -3.00
N ASN A 50 -22.55 -1.27 -2.58
CA ASN A 50 -23.75 -1.54 -3.37
C ASN A 50 -23.91 -0.61 -4.58
N GLU A 51 -23.21 0.52 -4.61
CA GLU A 51 -23.16 1.45 -5.74
C GLU A 51 -21.99 1.16 -6.69
N GLY A 52 -21.22 0.10 -6.44
CA GLY A 52 -20.07 -0.30 -7.25
C GLY A 52 -18.81 0.53 -7.03
N LYS A 53 -18.71 1.29 -5.94
CA LYS A 53 -17.50 2.05 -5.61
C LYS A 53 -16.46 1.12 -4.99
N THR A 54 -15.22 1.22 -5.46
CA THR A 54 -14.13 0.34 -5.03
C THR A 54 -13.30 0.94 -3.90
N TYR A 55 -13.02 0.14 -2.89
CA TYR A 55 -12.19 0.50 -1.73
C TYR A 55 -11.02 -0.47 -1.63
N ILE A 56 -9.83 0.07 -1.38
CA ILE A 56 -8.59 -0.68 -1.15
C ILE A 56 -8.18 -0.53 0.30
N ARG A 57 -7.88 -1.64 0.99
CA ARG A 57 -7.44 -1.67 2.39
C ARG A 57 -5.94 -1.95 2.52
N ALA A 58 -5.29 -1.26 3.46
CA ALA A 58 -3.98 -1.62 3.96
C ALA A 58 -4.14 -2.36 5.31
N ILE A 59 -3.73 -3.62 5.38
CA ILE A 59 -3.97 -4.46 6.58
C ILE A 59 -2.86 -4.39 7.63
N TRP A 60 -1.62 -4.12 7.21
CA TRP A 60 -0.44 -4.13 8.09
C TRP A 60 0.03 -2.72 8.52
N LEU A 61 -0.79 -1.69 8.25
CA LEU A 61 -0.46 -0.30 8.54
C LEU A 61 -0.94 0.10 9.94
N ILE A 62 -0.03 0.58 10.80
CA ILE A 62 -0.36 1.08 12.14
C ILE A 62 -1.32 2.26 12.01
N GLY A 63 -2.47 2.14 12.68
CA GLY A 63 -3.54 3.14 12.65
C GLY A 63 -4.48 3.06 11.44
N GLY A 64 -4.34 2.04 10.59
CA GLY A 64 -5.27 1.69 9.50
C GLY A 64 -5.34 2.72 8.36
N ARG A 65 -5.73 2.24 7.16
CA ARG A 65 -6.08 3.11 6.02
C ARG A 65 -6.98 2.38 5.03
N PHE A 66 -8.04 3.08 4.62
CA PHE A 66 -8.87 2.73 3.46
C PHE A 66 -8.69 3.80 2.39
N THR A 67 -8.57 3.37 1.13
CA THR A 67 -8.49 4.26 -0.03
C THR A 67 -9.68 3.99 -0.93
N LYS A 68 -10.56 4.97 -1.10
CA LYS A 68 -11.64 4.92 -2.08
C LYS A 68 -11.10 5.29 -3.46
N LEU A 69 -11.40 4.48 -4.46
CA LEU A 69 -11.08 4.80 -5.84
C LEU A 69 -12.22 5.64 -6.42
N VAL A 70 -11.83 6.69 -7.14
CA VAL A 70 -12.75 7.53 -7.90
C VAL A 70 -12.35 7.45 -9.36
N LYS A 71 -13.35 7.43 -10.25
CA LYS A 71 -13.10 7.46 -11.69
C LYS A 71 -12.54 8.83 -12.06
N SER A 72 -11.31 8.87 -12.57
CA SER A 72 -10.81 10.06 -13.27
C SER A 72 -11.51 10.16 -14.63
N ARG A 73 -11.86 11.37 -15.02
CA ARG A 73 -12.41 11.65 -16.35
C ARG A 73 -11.37 11.40 -17.44
#